data_AF-A0A7J8ALY7-F1
#
_entry.id   AF-A0A7J8ALY7-F1
#
_cell.length_a   1.000
_cell.length_b   1.000
_cell.length_c   1.000
_cell.angle_alpha   90.00
_cell.angle_beta   90.00
_cell.angle_gamma   90.00
#
_symmetry.space_group_name_H-M   'P 1'
#
loop_
_entity.id
_entity.type
_entity.pdbx_description
1 polymer ?
#
loop_
_entity_poly.entity_id
_entity_poly.type
_entity_poly.pdbx_seq_one_letter_code
_entity_poly.pdbx_strand_id
1 'polypeptide(L)'
;MPLLPIENPGDVSVLSSRDIRQRAALKFAAAPGATPVSDRPPPESFTNQIPRDFWVPRPLLVTDPSSDQQPLTEESSVNLASIAQYNTDLPLHYVHITIPGNDEGAYAVGLIQWILAQEILRMHGTTPWNTHGGRA
;
A
#
# COMPACT_ATOMS: atom_id res chain seq x y z
N MET A 1 2.08 -15.88 19.03
CA MET A 1 1.41 -15.88 17.72
C MET A 1 1.52 -14.46 17.19
N PRO A 2 2.33 -14.18 16.16
CA PRO A 2 2.41 -12.81 15.66
C PRO A 2 1.06 -12.45 15.02
N LEU A 3 0.58 -11.25 15.31
CA LEU A 3 -0.69 -10.69 14.82
C LEU A 3 -0.63 -10.27 13.34
N LEU A 4 0.54 -10.39 12.70
CA LEU A 4 0.77 -10.00 11.31
C LEU A 4 0.67 -11.23 10.39
N PRO A 5 -0.33 -11.34 9.51
CA PRO A 5 -0.52 -12.51 8.64
C PRO A 5 0.52 -12.65 7.52
N ILE A 6 1.33 -11.61 7.30
CA ILE A 6 2.24 -11.51 6.15
C ILE A 6 3.67 -11.67 6.65
N GLU A 7 4.29 -12.80 6.31
CA GLU A 7 5.65 -13.12 6.71
C GLU A 7 6.69 -12.36 5.88
N ASN A 8 6.45 -12.24 4.57
CA ASN A 8 7.32 -11.54 3.63
C ASN A 8 6.75 -10.17 3.26
N PRO A 9 7.39 -9.05 3.64
CA PRO A 9 6.91 -7.72 3.27
C PRO A 9 6.92 -7.48 1.76
N GLY A 10 7.76 -8.19 0.99
CA GLY A 10 7.82 -8.07 -0.47
C GLY A 10 6.54 -8.50 -1.20
N ASP A 11 5.69 -9.29 -0.54
CA ASP A 11 4.39 -9.70 -1.08
C ASP A 11 3.35 -8.56 -1.00
N VAL A 12 3.62 -7.52 -0.20
CA VAL A 12 2.80 -6.31 -0.10
C VAL A 12 3.15 -5.36 -1.23
N SER A 13 2.13 -4.74 -1.80
CA SER A 13 2.26 -3.98 -3.03
C SER A 13 1.68 -2.62 -2.85
N VAL A 14 2.37 -1.57 -3.28
CA VAL A 14 1.88 -0.20 -3.08
C VAL A 14 1.78 0.54 -4.39
N LEU A 15 0.63 1.15 -4.61
CA LEU A 15 0.28 1.84 -5.83
C LEU A 15 -0.25 3.25 -5.57
N SER A 16 0.13 4.15 -6.48
CA SER A 16 -0.37 5.53 -6.54
C SER A 16 -0.17 6.10 -7.94
N SER A 17 -1.25 6.34 -8.68
CA SER A 17 -1.17 7.07 -9.96
C SER A 17 -0.95 8.58 -9.80
N ARG A 18 -1.37 9.18 -8.68
CA ARG A 18 -1.20 10.64 -8.46
C ARG A 18 0.26 11.00 -8.12
N ASP A 19 0.85 11.91 -8.89
CA ASP A 19 2.23 12.42 -8.71
C ASP A 19 2.53 12.88 -7.28
N ILE A 20 1.58 13.59 -6.66
CA ILE A 20 1.72 14.13 -5.30
C ILE A 20 1.89 13.02 -4.25
N ARG A 21 1.34 11.83 -4.52
CA ARG A 21 1.27 10.68 -3.61
C ARG A 21 2.31 9.59 -3.95
N GLN A 22 2.85 9.58 -5.17
CA GLN A 22 3.88 8.60 -5.61
C GLN A 22 5.10 8.56 -4.68
N ARG A 23 5.60 9.73 -4.26
CA ARG A 23 6.78 9.78 -3.37
C ARG A 23 6.51 9.13 -2.02
N ALA A 24 5.30 9.27 -1.50
CA ALA A 24 4.92 8.60 -0.27
C ALA A 24 4.95 7.09 -0.50
N ALA A 25 4.29 6.60 -1.56
CA ALA A 25 4.21 5.18 -1.90
C ALA A 25 5.60 4.53 -2.05
N LEU A 26 6.54 5.20 -2.73
CA LEU A 26 7.90 4.71 -2.90
C LEU A 26 8.67 4.66 -1.56
N LYS A 27 8.50 5.69 -0.71
CA LYS A 27 9.12 5.69 0.62
C LYS A 27 8.52 4.65 1.54
N PHE A 28 7.21 4.43 1.45
CA PHE A 28 6.53 3.35 2.14
C PHE A 28 7.13 2.03 1.69
N ALA A 29 7.20 1.75 0.39
CA ALA A 29 7.74 0.50 -0.13
C ALA A 29 9.17 0.22 0.37
N ALA A 30 10.03 1.23 0.38
CA ALA A 30 11.41 1.11 0.83
C ALA A 30 11.58 0.79 2.33
N ALA A 31 10.62 1.14 3.19
CA ALA A 31 10.80 1.04 4.65
C ALA A 31 10.63 -0.40 5.21
N PRO A 32 9.50 -1.11 5.00
CA PRO A 32 9.35 -2.50 5.36
C PRO A 32 9.88 -3.45 4.26
N GLY A 33 10.19 -2.96 3.05
CA GLY A 33 10.58 -3.79 1.91
C GLY A 33 9.40 -4.32 1.08
N ALA A 34 8.34 -3.51 0.95
CA ALA A 34 7.21 -3.81 0.08
C ALA A 34 7.53 -3.50 -1.39
N THR A 35 6.76 -4.06 -2.31
CA THR A 35 6.97 -3.91 -3.75
C THR A 35 6.24 -2.67 -4.28
N PRO A 36 6.95 -1.66 -4.82
CA PRO A 36 6.29 -0.54 -5.46
C PRO A 36 5.76 -0.95 -6.83
N VAL A 37 4.50 -0.62 -7.11
CA VAL A 37 3.90 -0.76 -8.44
C VAL A 37 4.14 0.53 -9.22
N SER A 38 4.30 0.43 -10.55
CA SER A 38 4.32 1.62 -11.41
C SER A 38 3.06 2.45 -11.18
N ASP A 39 3.23 3.76 -11.19
CA ASP A 39 2.16 4.77 -11.19
C ASP A 39 0.90 4.38 -11.98
N ARG A 40 1.07 3.84 -13.20
CA ARG A 40 -0.04 3.37 -14.03
C ARG A 40 0.26 1.96 -14.57
N PRO A 41 -0.19 0.89 -13.90
CA PRO A 41 -0.01 -0.45 -14.41
C PRO A 41 -0.76 -0.62 -15.73
N PRO A 42 -0.15 -1.24 -16.76
CA PRO A 42 -0.85 -1.55 -18.00
C PRO A 42 -2.05 -2.47 -17.75
N PRO A 43 -3.06 -2.48 -18.63
CA PRO A 43 -4.15 -3.44 -18.55
C PRO A 43 -3.65 -4.87 -18.42
N GLU A 44 -4.33 -5.64 -17.58
CA GLU A 44 -4.05 -7.04 -17.28
C GLU A 44 -2.73 -7.29 -16.52
N SER A 45 -2.18 -6.27 -15.85
CA SER A 45 -0.95 -6.43 -15.05
C SER A 45 -1.11 -7.46 -13.93
N PHE A 46 -2.29 -7.57 -13.34
CA PHE A 46 -2.54 -8.49 -12.22
C PHE A 46 -3.19 -9.81 -12.63
N THR A 47 -3.65 -9.93 -13.89
CA THR A 47 -4.38 -11.11 -14.39
C THR A 47 -3.61 -11.89 -15.45
N ASN A 48 -2.78 -11.23 -16.26
CA ASN A 48 -2.05 -11.88 -17.34
C ASN A 48 -0.72 -12.47 -16.86
N GLN A 49 -0.64 -13.81 -16.85
CA GLN A 49 0.55 -14.56 -16.39
C GLN A 49 1.64 -14.73 -17.46
N ILE A 50 1.44 -14.22 -18.68
CA ILE A 50 2.36 -14.41 -19.81
C ILE A 50 3.68 -13.63 -19.67
N PRO A 51 3.69 -12.35 -19.24
CA PRO A 51 4.93 -11.58 -19.08
C PRO A 51 5.86 -12.20 -18.03
N ARG A 52 7.19 -12.09 -18.23
CA ARG A 52 8.18 -12.59 -17.27
C ARG A 52 8.18 -11.84 -15.93
N ASP A 53 7.75 -10.58 -15.96
CA ASP A 53 7.64 -9.73 -14.78
C ASP A 53 6.24 -9.81 -14.14
N PHE A 54 5.47 -10.87 -14.43
CA PHE A 54 4.21 -11.14 -13.77
C PHE A 54 4.45 -11.53 -12.32
N TRP A 55 3.67 -10.91 -11.44
CA TRP A 55 3.66 -11.25 -10.03
C TRP A 55 2.28 -10.94 -9.44
N VAL A 56 1.90 -11.71 -8.43
CA VAL A 56 0.60 -11.58 -7.77
C VAL A 56 0.80 -10.91 -6.42
N PRO A 57 0.29 -9.68 -6.22
CA PRO A 57 0.38 -9.01 -4.93
C PRO A 57 -0.52 -9.74 -3.92
N ARG A 58 -0.12 -9.90 -2.64
CA ARG A 58 -1.01 -10.51 -1.63
C ARG A 58 -2.00 -9.48 -1.08
N PRO A 59 -1.52 -8.37 -0.50
CA PRO A 59 -2.34 -7.17 -0.41
C PRO A 59 -1.82 -6.02 -1.28
N LEU A 60 -2.76 -5.31 -1.90
CA LEU A 60 -2.51 -4.08 -2.66
C LEU A 60 -2.94 -2.86 -1.83
N LEU A 61 -1.98 -2.03 -1.44
CA LEU A 61 -2.20 -0.73 -0.82
C LEU A 61 -2.33 0.35 -1.90
N VAL A 62 -3.51 0.96 -1.99
CA VAL A 62 -3.85 2.01 -2.94
C VAL A 62 -3.99 3.35 -2.21
N THR A 63 -3.39 4.41 -2.75
CA THR A 63 -3.52 5.76 -2.15
C THR A 63 -4.64 6.61 -2.74
N ASP A 64 -5.13 6.26 -3.93
CA ASP A 64 -6.27 6.92 -4.57
C ASP A 64 -7.18 5.92 -5.30
N PRO A 65 -8.24 5.41 -4.66
CA PRO A 65 -9.15 4.48 -5.32
C PRO A 65 -9.90 5.11 -6.52
N SER A 66 -9.98 6.45 -6.62
CA SER A 66 -10.65 7.12 -7.74
C SER A 66 -9.85 7.06 -9.04
N SER A 67 -8.53 7.19 -8.96
CA SER A 67 -7.64 7.17 -10.14
C SER A 67 -7.12 5.76 -10.43
N ASP A 68 -7.10 4.89 -9.42
CA ASP A 68 -6.57 3.52 -9.49
C ASP A 68 -7.72 2.48 -9.60
N GLN A 69 -8.80 2.78 -10.32
CA GLN A 69 -9.93 1.84 -10.46
C GLN A 69 -9.59 0.57 -11.26
N GLN A 70 -8.78 0.71 -12.31
CA GLN A 70 -8.33 -0.41 -13.14
C GLN A 70 -7.61 -1.49 -12.31
N PRO A 71 -6.54 -1.17 -11.55
CA PRO A 71 -5.83 -2.15 -10.73
C PRO A 71 -6.72 -2.73 -9.63
N LEU A 72 -7.63 -1.95 -9.02
CA LEU A 72 -8.61 -2.46 -8.06
C LEU A 72 -9.58 -3.48 -8.69
N THR A 73 -10.00 -3.26 -9.92
CA THR A 73 -10.89 -4.18 -10.64
C THR A 73 -10.17 -5.47 -11.01
N GLU A 74 -8.94 -5.36 -11.51
CA GLU A 74 -8.11 -6.53 -11.83
C GLU A 74 -7.81 -7.36 -10.57
N GLU A 75 -7.42 -6.70 -9.47
CA GLU A 75 -7.14 -7.31 -8.17
C GLU A 75 -8.36 -8.05 -7.60
N SER A 76 -9.55 -7.47 -7.72
CA SER A 76 -10.79 -8.12 -7.31
C SER A 76 -11.12 -9.38 -8.12
N SER A 77 -10.65 -9.46 -9.37
CA SER A 77 -10.90 -10.60 -10.26
C SER A 77 -10.05 -11.83 -9.88
N VAL A 78 -8.97 -11.64 -9.11
CA VAL A 78 -8.07 -12.70 -8.63
C VAL A 78 -8.21 -12.99 -7.13
N ASN A 79 -9.24 -12.45 -6.47
CA ASN A 79 -9.55 -12.63 -5.03
C ASN A 79 -8.39 -12.22 -4.10
N LEU A 80 -7.76 -11.09 -4.39
CA LEU A 80 -6.71 -10.52 -3.56
C LEU A 80 -7.30 -9.52 -2.56
N ALA A 81 -6.50 -9.10 -1.57
CA ALA A 81 -6.93 -8.15 -0.55
C ALA A 81 -6.46 -6.71 -0.81
N SER A 82 -7.38 -5.83 -1.19
CA SER A 82 -7.12 -4.40 -1.39
C SER A 82 -7.33 -3.54 -0.13
N ILE A 83 -6.38 -2.65 0.14
CA ILE A 83 -6.42 -1.66 1.23
C ILE A 83 -6.31 -0.28 0.58
N ALA A 84 -7.19 0.66 0.92
CA ALA A 84 -7.11 2.01 0.36
C ALA A 84 -7.15 3.12 1.42
N GLN A 85 -6.31 4.15 1.24
CA GLN A 85 -6.51 5.41 1.94
C GLN A 85 -7.69 6.14 1.31
N TYR A 86 -8.59 6.65 2.16
CA TYR A 86 -9.90 7.07 1.72
C TYR A 86 -10.36 8.38 2.37
N ASN A 87 -10.94 9.26 1.54
CA ASN A 87 -11.70 10.44 1.95
C ASN A 87 -13.17 10.25 1.57
N THR A 88 -14.09 10.93 2.27
CA THR A 88 -15.54 10.67 2.23
C THR A 88 -16.18 10.73 0.84
N ASP A 89 -15.57 11.43 -0.09
CA ASP A 89 -16.03 11.72 -1.45
C ASP A 89 -15.52 10.73 -2.52
N LEU A 90 -14.60 9.83 -2.17
CA LEU A 90 -14.06 8.88 -3.13
C LEU A 90 -14.99 7.65 -3.31
N PRO A 91 -14.88 6.90 -4.41
CA PRO A 91 -15.58 5.63 -4.56
C PRO A 91 -14.89 4.51 -3.75
N LEU A 92 -15.69 3.62 -3.14
CA LEU A 92 -15.22 2.45 -2.36
C LEU A 92 -15.37 1.11 -3.09
N HIS A 93 -15.57 1.15 -4.40
CA HIS A 93 -15.75 -0.08 -5.18
C HIS A 93 -14.48 -0.92 -5.14
N TYR A 94 -14.63 -2.21 -4.84
CA TYR A 94 -13.54 -3.21 -4.83
C TYR A 94 -12.44 -2.96 -3.78
N VAL A 95 -12.71 -2.13 -2.77
CA VAL A 95 -11.82 -1.92 -1.62
C VAL A 95 -12.29 -2.79 -0.44
N HIS A 96 -11.39 -3.61 0.11
CA HIS A 96 -11.73 -4.47 1.25
C HIS A 96 -11.57 -3.74 2.59
N ILE A 97 -10.48 -3.00 2.76
CA ILE A 97 -10.18 -2.26 4.00
C ILE A 97 -9.92 -0.79 3.67
N THR A 98 -10.60 0.10 4.37
CA THR A 98 -10.45 1.55 4.20
C THR A 98 -9.71 2.15 5.38
N ILE A 99 -8.73 3.01 5.08
CA ILE A 99 -8.03 3.84 6.07
C ILE A 99 -8.54 5.26 5.89
N PRO A 100 -9.44 5.74 6.76
CA PRO A 100 -9.97 7.08 6.65
C PRO A 100 -8.87 8.12 6.90
N GLY A 101 -8.77 9.11 6.02
CA GLY A 101 -7.80 10.18 6.15
C GLY A 101 -7.86 11.17 4.99
N ASN A 102 -7.20 12.32 5.15
CA ASN A 102 -7.09 13.29 4.07
C ASN A 102 -6.20 12.71 2.97
N ASP A 103 -6.76 12.60 1.77
CA ASP A 103 -6.08 12.09 0.59
C ASP A 103 -5.49 13.24 -0.26
N GLU A 104 -6.03 14.46 -0.23
CA GLU A 104 -5.54 15.60 -1.02
C GLU A 104 -4.14 16.08 -0.62
N GLY A 105 -3.85 16.11 0.69
CA GLY A 105 -2.60 16.64 1.22
C GLY A 105 -1.43 15.67 1.08
N ALA A 106 -0.37 16.07 0.37
CA ALA A 106 0.86 15.27 0.22
C ALA A 106 1.44 14.81 1.57
N TYR A 107 1.44 15.70 2.56
CA TYR A 107 1.91 15.41 3.91
C TYR A 107 0.97 14.48 4.68
N ALA A 108 -0.34 14.55 4.44
CA ALA A 108 -1.31 13.70 5.11
C ALA A 108 -1.20 12.25 4.62
N VAL A 109 -1.11 12.05 3.30
CA VAL A 109 -0.85 10.74 2.68
C VAL A 109 0.49 10.18 3.15
N GLY A 110 1.54 11.01 3.12
CA GLY A 110 2.86 10.62 3.61
C GLY A 110 2.87 10.23 5.08
N LEU A 111 2.11 10.93 5.93
CA LEU A 111 2.00 10.63 7.36
C LEU A 111 1.31 9.28 7.60
N ILE A 112 0.18 9.03 6.92
CA ILE A 112 -0.56 7.77 7.08
C ILE A 112 0.29 6.58 6.65
N GLN A 113 0.92 6.67 5.49
CA GLN A 113 1.83 5.62 5.04
C GLN A 113 3.02 5.47 5.99
N TRP A 114 3.59 6.56 6.49
CA TRP A 114 4.69 6.47 7.46
C TRP A 114 4.25 5.73 8.74
N ILE A 115 3.09 6.07 9.32
CA ILE A 115 2.55 5.39 10.50
C ILE A 115 2.35 3.89 10.21
N LEU A 116 1.76 3.56 9.06
CA LEU A 116 1.54 2.17 8.66
C LEU A 116 2.87 1.40 8.53
N ALA A 117 3.88 2.00 7.92
CA ALA A 117 5.21 1.39 7.80
C ALA A 117 5.88 1.21 9.17
N GLN A 118 5.76 2.18 10.07
CA GLN A 118 6.29 2.06 11.43
C GLN A 118 5.59 0.93 12.20
N GLU A 119 4.28 0.80 12.05
CA GLU A 119 3.51 -0.24 12.71
C GLU A 119 3.91 -1.64 12.21
N ILE A 120 4.08 -1.80 10.90
CA ILE A 120 4.61 -3.03 10.29
C ILE A 120 5.99 -3.35 10.89
N LEU A 121 6.92 -2.39 10.90
CA LEU A 121 8.27 -2.60 11.45
C LEU A 121 8.27 -2.94 12.94
N ARG A 122 7.33 -2.39 13.72
CA ARG A 122 7.14 -2.73 15.14
C ARG A 122 6.63 -4.15 15.31
N MET A 123 5.66 -4.56 14.49
CA MET A 123 5.15 -5.94 14.52
C MET A 123 6.21 -6.96 14.11
N HIS A 124 7.15 -6.59 13.23
CA HIS A 124 8.32 -7.39 12.88
C HIS A 124 9.48 -7.32 13.90
N GLY A 125 9.36 -6.50 14.95
CA GLY A 125 10.40 -6.36 15.98
C GLY A 125 11.63 -5.54 15.55
N THR A 126 11.59 -4.89 14.39
CA THR A 126 12.68 -4.07 13.85
C THR A 126 12.79 -2.72 14.58
N THR A 127 11.66 -2.14 14.96
CA THR A 127 11.58 -0.82 15.63
C THR A 127 10.87 -0.94 16.98
N PRO A 128 11.40 -0.39 18.07
CA PRO A 128 10.70 -0.38 19.36
C PRO A 128 9.47 0.55 19.35
N TRP A 129 8.48 0.25 20.19
CA TRP A 129 7.29 1.10 20.37
C TRP A 129 7.64 2.47 20.98
N ASN A 130 8.69 2.48 21.80
CA ASN A 130 9.09 3.55 22.69
C ASN A 130 10.47 4.10 22.31
N THR A 131 10.49 5.04 21.37
CA THR A 131 11.64 5.95 21.17
C THR A 131 11.50 7.13 22.12
N HIS A 132 11.72 6.91 23.42
CA HIS A 132 12.11 8.02 24.29
C HIS A 132 13.62 8.14 24.11
N GLY A 133 14.07 9.26 23.54
CA GLY A 133 15.47 9.47 23.16
C GLY A 133 16.44 9.17 24.30
N GLY A 134 17.10 8.02 24.23
CA GLY A 134 18.30 7.73 24.99
C GLY A 134 19.47 8.49 24.38
N ARG A 135 19.73 9.68 24.90
CA ARG A 135 21.08 10.22 24.92
C ARG A 135 21.88 9.36 25.92
N ALA A 136 22.77 8.52 25.39
CA ALA A 136 23.99 8.14 26.08
C ALA A 136 25.04 9.24 25.89
#